data_AF-A0A737VE97-F1
#
_entry.id   AF-A0A737VE97-F1
#
_cell.length_a   1.000
_cell.length_b   1.000
_cell.length_c   1.000
_cell.angle_alpha   90.00
_cell.angle_beta   90.00
_cell.angle_gamma   90.00
#
_symmetry.space_group_name_H-M   'P 1'
#
loop_
_entity.id
_entity.type
_entity.pdbx_description
1 polymer ?
#
loop_
_entity_poly.entity_id
_entity_poly.type
_entity_poly.pdbx_seq_one_letter_code
_entity_poly.pdbx_strand_id
1 'polypeptide(L)'
;MLTNKVVKDFMLQTLNDIDIRGSASKDPAYASQTREAILSAVYSKNKDQCCNLLISKGINIAPFLQEIGEAAKNAGLPGTTKNDVFTPSGAGANPFITPLISSANSKYPRMFINQHQQASFKIYAEKIIMTEVAPLFNECAMPTPQQFQLILEN
;
A
#
# COMPACT_ATOMS: atom_id res chain seq x y z
N MET A 1 8.49 -12.67 27.38
CA MET A 1 9.63 -12.31 26.49
C MET A 1 9.07 -11.52 25.31
N LEU A 2 9.64 -10.36 24.97
CA LEU A 2 9.22 -9.58 23.80
C LEU A 2 9.70 -10.30 22.54
N THR A 3 8.79 -10.60 21.61
CA THR A 3 9.09 -11.32 20.36
C THR A 3 8.47 -10.61 19.17
N ASN A 4 8.88 -10.96 17.95
CA ASN A 4 8.26 -10.45 16.73
C ASN A 4 6.75 -10.73 16.69
N LYS A 5 6.31 -11.86 17.24
CA LYS A 5 4.88 -12.20 17.33
C LYS A 5 4.11 -11.18 18.18
N VAL A 6 4.63 -10.82 19.36
CA VAL A 6 3.98 -9.83 20.24
C VAL A 6 3.78 -8.48 19.54
N VAL A 7 4.77 -8.02 18.78
CA VAL A 7 4.67 -6.77 18.02
C VAL A 7 3.65 -6.89 16.89
N LYS A 8 3.68 -8.00 16.13
CA LYS A 8 2.74 -8.25 15.04
C LYS A 8 1.28 -8.33 15.53
N ASP A 9 1.04 -9.05 16.63
CA ASP A 9 -0.27 -9.15 17.25
C ASP A 9 -0.77 -7.77 17.71
N PHE A 10 0.11 -6.93 18.27
CA PHE A 10 -0.21 -5.54 18.62
C PHE A 10 -0.54 -4.67 17.39
N MET A 11 0.20 -4.82 16.29
CA MET A 11 -0.10 -4.10 15.05
C MET A 11 -1.44 -4.52 14.46
N LEU A 12 -1.79 -5.81 14.53
CA LEU A 12 -3.10 -6.30 14.11
C LEU A 12 -4.22 -5.74 14.98
N GLN A 13 -4.04 -5.70 16.30
CA GLN A 13 -5.00 -5.06 17.20
C GLN A 13 -5.16 -3.57 16.86
N THR A 14 -4.04 -2.87 16.64
CA THR A 14 -4.07 -1.45 16.26
C THR A 14 -4.83 -1.24 14.95
N LEU A 15 -4.66 -2.13 13.96
CA LEU A 15 -5.41 -2.09 12.71
C LEU A 15 -6.91 -2.30 12.92
N ASN A 16 -7.29 -3.25 13.78
CA ASN A 16 -8.68 -3.48 14.13
C ASN A 16 -9.29 -2.26 14.84
N ASP A 17 -8.53 -1.59 15.70
CA ASP A 17 -8.97 -0.41 16.43
C ASP A 17 -9.14 0.83 15.52
N ILE A 18 -8.47 0.88 14.35
CA ILE A 18 -8.72 1.90 13.32
C ILE A 18 -10.12 1.73 12.71
N ASP A 19 -10.68 0.51 12.73
CA ASP A 19 -12.01 0.19 12.22
C ASP A 19 -12.25 0.71 10.79
N ILE A 20 -11.36 0.34 9.86
CA ILE A 20 -11.41 0.79 8.46
C ILE A 20 -12.76 0.43 7.83
N ARG A 21 -13.21 -0.81 8.01
CA ARG A 21 -14.48 -1.28 7.44
C ARG A 21 -15.70 -0.64 8.11
N GLY A 22 -15.70 -0.48 9.44
CA GLY A 22 -16.78 0.21 10.13
C GLY A 22 -16.87 1.69 9.73
N SER A 23 -15.74 2.34 9.46
CA SER A 23 -15.72 3.70 8.90
C SER A 23 -16.22 3.74 7.45
N ALA A 24 -15.73 2.84 6.60
CA ALA A 24 -16.14 2.74 5.19
C ALA A 24 -17.63 2.40 5.01
N SER A 25 -18.22 1.61 5.90
CA SER A 25 -19.65 1.29 5.85
C SER A 25 -20.55 2.47 6.20
N LYS A 26 -20.04 3.46 6.94
CA LYS A 26 -20.76 4.68 7.34
C LYS A 26 -20.54 5.85 6.39
N ASP A 27 -19.39 5.88 5.73
CA ASP A 27 -18.96 6.96 4.84
C ASP A 27 -18.48 6.43 3.48
N PRO A 28 -19.31 6.55 2.42
CA PRO A 28 -18.93 6.16 1.06
C PRO A 28 -17.72 6.93 0.51
N ALA A 29 -17.51 8.18 0.92
CA ALA A 29 -16.34 8.96 0.51
C ALA A 29 -15.08 8.39 1.14
N TYR A 30 -15.11 8.05 2.43
CA TYR A 30 -14.02 7.34 3.10
C TYR A 30 -13.75 5.98 2.43
N ALA A 31 -14.78 5.23 2.04
CA ALA A 31 -14.62 3.96 1.33
C ALA A 31 -13.90 4.16 -0.03
N SER A 32 -14.30 5.15 -0.82
CA SER A 32 -13.65 5.46 -2.10
C SER A 32 -12.21 5.89 -1.92
N GLN A 33 -11.96 6.85 -1.03
CA GLN A 33 -10.62 7.35 -0.72
C GLN A 33 -9.71 6.23 -0.20
N THR A 34 -10.25 5.32 0.62
CA THR A 34 -9.50 4.14 1.09
C THR A 34 -9.11 3.25 -0.08
N ARG A 35 -10.04 2.89 -0.97
CA ARG A 35 -9.71 2.06 -2.15
C ARG A 35 -8.65 2.71 -3.02
N GLU A 36 -8.84 3.99 -3.35
CA GLU A 36 -7.94 4.77 -4.19
C GLU A 36 -6.54 4.90 -3.57
N ALA A 37 -6.46 5.22 -2.28
CA ALA A 37 -5.19 5.36 -1.57
C ALA A 37 -4.44 4.03 -1.48
N ILE A 38 -5.15 2.91 -1.24
CA ILE A 38 -4.52 1.60 -1.17
C ILE A 38 -3.93 1.18 -2.52
N LEU A 39 -4.72 1.24 -3.61
CA LEU A 39 -4.20 0.87 -4.93
C LEU A 39 -3.09 1.82 -5.39
N SER A 40 -3.21 3.13 -5.12
CA SER A 40 -2.16 4.10 -5.42
C SER A 40 -0.86 3.84 -4.64
N ALA A 41 -0.96 3.32 -3.40
CA ALA A 41 0.19 2.91 -2.63
C ALA A 41 0.85 1.63 -3.18
N VAL A 42 0.06 0.68 -3.68
CA VAL A 42 0.59 -0.51 -4.38
C VAL A 42 1.34 -0.09 -5.65
N TYR A 43 0.74 0.80 -6.46
CA TYR A 43 1.39 1.41 -7.62
C TYR A 43 2.72 2.06 -7.25
N SER A 44 2.72 2.91 -6.21
CA SER A 44 3.90 3.68 -5.82
C SER A 44 5.04 2.79 -5.33
N LYS A 45 4.71 1.74 -4.56
CA LYS A 45 5.67 0.76 -4.11
C LYS A 45 6.31 0.01 -5.28
N ASN A 46 5.50 -0.49 -6.22
CA ASN A 46 6.01 -1.19 -7.40
C ASN A 46 6.88 -0.25 -8.26
N LYS A 47 6.41 0.98 -8.51
CA LYS A 47 7.15 2.03 -9.22
C LYS A 47 8.53 2.24 -8.60
N ASP A 48 8.59 2.50 -7.28
CA ASP A 48 9.85 2.80 -6.61
C ASP A 48 10.81 1.61 -6.65
N GLN A 49 10.31 0.38 -6.42
CA GLN A 49 11.12 -0.84 -6.47
C GLN A 49 11.71 -1.09 -7.85
N CYS A 50 10.87 -1.06 -8.89
CA CYS A 50 11.29 -1.34 -10.26
C CYS A 50 12.14 -0.21 -10.84
N CYS A 51 11.79 1.07 -10.62
CA CYS A 51 12.61 2.18 -11.07
C CYS A 51 14.01 2.13 -10.46
N ASN A 52 14.14 1.87 -9.15
CA ASN A 52 15.44 1.73 -8.51
C ASN A 52 16.27 0.61 -9.16
N LEU A 53 15.66 -0.54 -9.45
CA LEU A 53 16.32 -1.66 -10.12
C LEU A 53 16.75 -1.31 -11.56
N LEU A 54 15.84 -0.74 -12.36
CA LEU A 54 16.11 -0.39 -13.76
C LEU A 54 17.19 0.69 -13.86
N ILE A 55 17.14 1.71 -13.02
CA ILE A 55 18.17 2.76 -12.94
C ILE A 55 19.52 2.15 -12.56
N SER A 56 19.56 1.23 -11.58
CA SER A 56 20.81 0.55 -11.19
C SER A 56 21.44 -0.26 -12.32
N LYS A 57 20.64 -0.66 -13.32
CA LYS A 57 21.06 -1.38 -14.52
C LYS A 57 21.29 -0.47 -15.73
N GLY A 58 21.09 0.85 -15.60
CA GLY A 58 21.18 1.80 -16.71
C GLY A 58 20.07 1.64 -17.75
N ILE A 59 18.94 1.02 -17.40
CA ILE A 59 17.81 0.77 -18.29
C ILE A 59 16.85 1.97 -18.26
N ASN A 60 16.34 2.38 -19.42
CA ASN A 60 15.33 3.44 -19.52
C ASN A 60 14.03 3.03 -18.81
N ILE A 61 13.58 3.86 -17.86
CA ILE A 61 12.37 3.62 -17.07
C ILE A 61 11.08 4.06 -17.78
N ALA A 62 11.15 4.85 -18.85
CA ALA A 62 9.97 5.43 -19.49
C ALA A 62 8.94 4.39 -19.97
N PRO A 63 9.31 3.28 -20.64
CA PRO A 63 8.36 2.25 -21.04
C PRO A 63 7.63 1.63 -19.85
N PHE A 64 8.39 1.32 -18.79
CA PHE A 64 7.84 0.78 -17.55
C PHE A 64 6.83 1.74 -16.91
N LEU A 65 7.16 3.04 -16.82
CA LEU A 65 6.26 4.05 -16.25
C LEU A 65 4.95 4.20 -17.05
N GLN A 66 5.01 4.08 -18.38
CA GLN A 66 3.83 4.08 -19.24
C GLN A 66 2.95 2.87 -18.96
N GLU A 67 3.54 1.67 -18.88
CA GLU A 67 2.84 0.41 -18.62
C GLU A 67 2.12 0.41 -17.27
N ILE A 68 2.83 0.72 -16.18
CA ILE A 68 2.20 0.76 -14.85
C ILE A 68 1.18 1.90 -14.74
N GLY A 69 1.39 3.00 -15.46
CA GLY A 69 0.45 4.11 -15.54
C GLY A 69 -0.86 3.69 -16.21
N GLU A 70 -0.77 2.99 -17.33
CA GLU A 70 -1.95 2.44 -18.01
C GLU A 70 -2.66 1.39 -17.15
N ALA A 71 -1.91 0.50 -16.47
CA ALA A 71 -2.48 -0.44 -15.52
C ALA A 71 -3.25 0.28 -14.38
N ALA A 72 -2.69 1.35 -13.82
CA ALA A 72 -3.35 2.14 -12.78
C ALA A 72 -4.62 2.84 -13.26
N LYS A 73 -4.59 3.38 -14.49
CA LYS A 73 -5.77 3.97 -15.14
C LYS A 73 -6.86 2.91 -15.36
N ASN A 74 -6.48 1.73 -15.85
CA ASN A 74 -7.40 0.60 -16.07
C ASN A 74 -7.96 0.00 -14.77
N ALA A 75 -7.23 0.13 -13.66
CA ALA A 75 -7.72 -0.19 -12.32
C ALA A 75 -8.75 0.84 -11.77
N GLY A 76 -9.04 1.90 -12.53
CA GLY A 76 -10.02 2.93 -12.18
C GLY A 76 -9.49 4.01 -11.23
N LEU A 77 -8.17 4.12 -11.04
CA LEU A 77 -7.60 5.17 -10.20
C LEU A 77 -7.80 6.55 -10.83
N PRO A 78 -8.18 7.58 -10.06
CA PRO A 78 -8.11 8.96 -10.52
C PRO A 78 -6.65 9.42 -10.60
N GLY A 79 -6.34 10.32 -11.53
CA GLY A 79 -4.97 10.77 -11.75
C GLY A 79 -4.85 11.74 -12.91
N THR A 80 -3.60 12.03 -13.27
CA THR A 80 -3.27 12.93 -14.39
C THR A 80 -2.26 12.29 -15.31
N THR A 81 -2.38 12.57 -16.61
CA THR A 81 -1.38 12.17 -17.61
C THR A 81 -0.47 13.35 -17.93
N LYS A 82 0.85 13.12 -17.88
CA LYS A 82 1.86 14.08 -18.33
C LYS A 82 2.92 13.34 -19.14
N ASN A 83 3.27 13.85 -20.31
CA ASN A 83 4.23 13.20 -21.24
C ASN A 83 3.87 11.72 -21.49
N ASP A 84 2.60 11.45 -21.77
CA ASP A 84 2.05 10.10 -22.02
C ASP A 84 2.17 9.11 -20.86
N VAL A 85 2.55 9.57 -19.66
CA VAL A 85 2.58 8.76 -18.44
C VAL A 85 1.42 9.17 -17.54
N PHE A 86 0.52 8.23 -17.28
CA PHE A 86 -0.52 8.39 -16.26
C PHE A 86 0.06 8.17 -14.87
N THR A 87 -0.29 9.04 -13.91
CA THR A 87 0.08 8.89 -12.50
C THR A 87 -1.16 9.07 -11.62
N PRO A 88 -1.47 8.09 -10.74
CA PRO A 88 -2.57 8.21 -9.78
C PRO A 88 -2.43 9.43 -8.86
N SER A 89 -3.53 10.12 -8.56
CA SER A 89 -3.54 11.27 -7.65
C SER A 89 -3.13 10.90 -6.23
N GLY A 90 -3.46 9.69 -5.79
CA GLY A 90 -3.09 9.16 -4.48
C GLY A 90 -1.70 8.52 -4.42
N ALA A 91 -0.87 8.68 -5.47
CA ALA A 91 0.46 8.07 -5.49
C ALA A 91 1.29 8.56 -4.29
N GLY A 92 1.76 7.60 -3.48
CA GLY A 92 2.43 7.89 -2.23
C GLY A 92 2.40 6.69 -1.28
N ALA A 93 2.58 6.98 0.01
CA ALA A 93 2.57 5.98 1.05
C ALA A 93 1.15 5.52 1.38
N ASN A 94 1.00 4.24 1.75
CA ASN A 94 -0.25 3.71 2.30
C ASN A 94 -0.60 4.45 3.61
N PRO A 95 -1.80 5.05 3.73
CA PRO A 95 -2.16 5.91 4.85
C PRO A 95 -2.20 5.17 6.20
N PHE A 96 -2.36 3.85 6.21
CA PHE A 96 -2.47 3.06 7.44
C PHE A 96 -1.12 2.51 7.93
N ILE A 97 -0.06 2.50 7.10
CA ILE A 97 1.25 1.99 7.54
C ILE A 97 1.82 2.85 8.66
N THR A 98 1.83 4.16 8.50
CA THR A 98 2.46 5.07 9.48
C THR A 98 1.79 4.97 10.85
N PRO A 99 0.45 5.02 10.99
CA PRO A 99 -0.21 4.77 12.28
C PRO A 99 0.17 3.44 12.93
N LEU A 100 0.22 2.34 12.17
CA LEU A 100 0.59 1.02 12.69
C LEU A 100 2.05 0.98 13.18
N ILE A 101 2.97 1.43 12.35
CA ILE A 101 4.42 1.38 12.63
C ILE A 101 4.78 2.34 13.76
N SER A 102 4.25 3.57 13.75
CA SER A 102 4.53 4.55 14.81
C SER A 102 3.97 4.12 16.16
N SER A 103 2.76 3.54 16.20
CA SER A 103 2.18 2.99 17.44
C SER A 103 3.01 1.81 17.97
N ALA A 104 3.42 0.90 17.10
CA ALA A 104 4.24 -0.25 17.48
C ALA A 104 5.65 0.17 17.94
N ASN A 105 6.26 1.15 17.27
CA ASN A 105 7.55 1.71 17.67
C ASN A 105 7.47 2.43 19.01
N SER A 106 6.42 3.23 19.22
CA SER A 106 6.20 3.93 20.50
C SER A 106 6.05 2.95 21.67
N LYS A 107 5.35 1.83 21.45
CA LYS A 107 5.12 0.81 22.49
C LYS A 107 6.31 -0.14 22.69
N TYR A 108 7.03 -0.48 21.62
CA TYR A 108 8.11 -1.47 21.62
C TYR A 108 9.39 -0.96 20.94
N PRO A 109 9.97 0.17 21.38
CA PRO A 109 11.05 0.86 20.64
C PRO A 109 12.29 -0.01 20.41
N ARG A 110 12.59 -0.92 21.34
CA ARG A 110 13.72 -1.86 21.22
C ARG A 110 13.60 -2.80 20.00
N MET A 111 12.38 -3.06 19.52
CA MET A 111 12.12 -3.89 18.34
C MET A 111 12.26 -3.13 17.02
N PHE A 112 12.47 -1.81 17.07
CA PHE A 112 12.59 -0.93 15.91
C PHE A 112 13.99 -0.35 15.78
N ILE A 113 15.00 -0.81 16.52
CA ILE A 113 16.39 -0.36 16.34
C ILE A 113 16.99 -0.94 15.05
N ASN A 114 16.71 -2.22 14.76
CA ASN A 114 17.27 -2.93 13.62
C ASN A 114 16.48 -2.65 12.33
N GLN A 115 17.16 -2.20 11.27
CA GLN A 115 16.52 -1.86 9.99
C GLN A 115 15.84 -3.06 9.31
N HIS A 116 16.44 -4.26 9.35
CA HIS A 116 15.81 -5.46 8.79
C HIS A 116 14.51 -5.82 9.54
N GLN A 117 14.51 -5.64 10.86
CA GLN A 117 13.33 -5.88 11.68
C GLN A 117 12.23 -4.85 11.38
N GLN A 118 12.57 -3.57 11.27
CA GLN A 118 11.63 -2.52 10.83
C GLN A 118 11.03 -2.83 9.45
N ALA A 119 11.86 -3.23 8.48
CA ALA A 119 11.41 -3.62 7.15
C ALA A 119 10.45 -4.82 7.21
N SER A 120 10.75 -5.81 8.07
CA SER A 120 9.87 -6.98 8.27
C SER A 120 8.50 -6.59 8.86
N PHE A 121 8.44 -5.60 9.75
CA PHE A 121 7.19 -5.09 10.29
C PHE A 121 6.42 -4.29 9.25
N LYS A 122 7.09 -3.49 8.41
CA LYS A 122 6.45 -2.78 7.30
C LYS A 122 5.80 -3.75 6.31
N ILE A 123 6.51 -4.81 5.90
CA ILE A 123 5.97 -5.87 5.03
C ILE A 123 4.75 -6.55 5.69
N TYR A 124 4.83 -6.83 6.98
CA TYR A 124 3.71 -7.41 7.71
C TYR A 124 2.50 -6.44 7.75
N ALA A 125 2.72 -5.17 8.04
CA ALA A 125 1.68 -4.13 8.05
C ALA A 125 0.96 -4.06 6.71
N GLU A 126 1.72 -3.97 5.61
CA GLU A 126 1.18 -3.96 4.25
C GLU A 126 0.28 -5.17 4.00
N LYS A 127 0.75 -6.37 4.35
CA LYS A 127 -0.01 -7.60 4.18
C LYS A 127 -1.34 -7.59 4.94
N ILE A 128 -1.33 -7.23 6.22
CA ILE A 128 -2.57 -7.24 7.02
C ILE A 128 -3.53 -6.12 6.58
N ILE A 129 -3.03 -4.96 6.17
CA ILE A 129 -3.86 -3.88 5.62
C ILE A 129 -4.53 -4.34 4.34
N MET A 130 -3.78 -4.90 3.38
CA MET A 130 -4.34 -5.39 2.12
C MET A 130 -5.41 -6.45 2.35
N THR A 131 -5.26 -7.32 3.35
CA THR A 131 -6.29 -8.29 3.73
C THR A 131 -7.52 -7.61 4.33
N GLU A 132 -7.34 -6.67 5.26
CA GLU A 132 -8.44 -5.97 5.93
C GLU A 132 -9.29 -5.14 4.96
N VAL A 133 -8.67 -4.50 3.97
CA VAL A 133 -9.39 -3.67 3.01
C VAL A 133 -9.95 -4.44 1.81
N ALA A 134 -9.52 -5.67 1.56
CA ALA A 134 -9.95 -6.45 0.39
C ALA A 134 -11.49 -6.50 0.20
N PRO A 135 -12.32 -6.67 1.26
CA PRO A 135 -13.77 -6.66 1.10
C PRO A 135 -14.35 -5.35 0.56
N LEU A 136 -13.67 -4.21 0.72
CA LEU A 136 -14.12 -2.91 0.18
C LEU A 136 -14.15 -2.91 -1.37
N PHE A 137 -13.42 -3.82 -1.99
CA PHE A 137 -13.30 -3.93 -3.45
C PHE A 137 -14.36 -4.87 -4.05
N ASN A 138 -15.03 -5.71 -3.25
CA ASN A 138 -15.98 -6.71 -3.74
C ASN A 138 -17.20 -6.11 -4.47
N GLU A 139 -17.55 -4.86 -4.14
CA GLU A 139 -18.75 -4.18 -4.66
C GLU A 139 -18.40 -3.13 -5.73
N CYS A 140 -17.15 -3.08 -6.21
CA CYS A 140 -16.73 -2.13 -7.23
C CYS A 140 -15.94 -2.81 -8.35
N ALA A 141 -15.77 -2.10 -9.47
CA ALA A 141 -15.02 -2.59 -10.62
C ALA A 141 -13.49 -2.55 -10.42
N MET A 142 -13.00 -1.99 -9.30
CA MET A 142 -11.56 -1.91 -9.02
C MET A 142 -11.00 -3.28 -8.62
N PRO A 143 -9.78 -3.64 -9.02
CA PRO A 143 -9.12 -4.85 -8.53
C PRO A 143 -8.85 -4.75 -7.03
N THR A 144 -8.80 -5.89 -6.35
CA THR A 144 -8.26 -5.95 -4.98
C THR A 144 -6.78 -5.54 -4.97
N PRO A 145 -6.22 -5.11 -3.81
CA PRO A 145 -4.82 -4.72 -3.73
C PRO A 145 -3.84 -5.82 -4.16
N GLN A 146 -4.17 -7.09 -3.86
CA GLN A 146 -3.37 -8.25 -4.23
C GLN A 146 -3.45 -8.53 -5.73
N GLN A 147 -4.63 -8.44 -6.34
CA GLN A 147 -4.78 -8.58 -7.80
C GLN A 147 -4.04 -7.46 -8.52
N PHE A 148 -4.16 -6.22 -8.05
CA PHE A 148 -3.47 -5.09 -8.65
C PHE A 148 -1.95 -5.20 -8.50
N GLN A 149 -1.46 -5.68 -7.36
CA GLN A 149 -0.04 -5.98 -7.18
C GLN A 149 0.45 -6.98 -8.23
N LEU A 150 -0.30 -8.07 -8.47
CA LEU A 150 0.06 -9.06 -9.50
C LEU A 150 0.03 -8.46 -10.91
N ILE A 151 -0.94 -7.59 -11.21
CA ILE A 151 -1.00 -6.89 -12.51
C ILE A 151 0.26 -6.06 -12.75
N LEU A 152 0.80 -5.41 -11.71
CA LEU A 152 1.99 -4.56 -11.82
C LEU A 152 3.32 -5.33 -11.77
N GLU A 153 3.30 -6.58 -11.33
CA GLU A 153 4.49 -7.45 -11.24
C GLU A 153 4.69 -8.33 -12.49
N ASN A 154 3.67 -8.44 -13.33
CA ASN A 154 3.71 -9.13 -14.64
C ASN A 154 4.30 -8.23 -15.72
#